data_AF-A0A7Y4U3K7-F1
#
_entry.id   AF-A0A7Y4U3K7-F1
#
_cell.length_a   1.000
_cell.length_b   1.000
_cell.length_c   1.000
_cell.angle_alpha   90.00
_cell.angle_beta   90.00
_cell.angle_gamma   90.00
#
_symmetry.space_group_name_H-M   'P 1'
#
loop_
_entity.id
_entity.type
_entity.pdbx_description
1 polymer ?
#
loop_
_entity_poly.entity_id
_entity_poly.type
_entity_poly.pdbx_seq_one_letter_code
_entity_poly.pdbx_strand_id
1 'polypeptide(L)'
;MNRKSTFSSYWLLPSAFCLLLPSCALFDNSRLEQLKAETASLRQESDQLRREADAIRDQRGKEESERAACNRAFALFASARNAPDDATAITQYREGLDQCPSDDVAHNELGELYARTGRTAEARTEFEAALKLNPNFSRARKNLGALQ
;
A
#
# COMPACT_ATOMS: atom_id res chain seq x y z
N MET A 1 25.61 -69.50 -46.20
CA MET A 1 24.87 -70.79 -46.29
C MET A 1 24.32 -71.07 -44.89
N ASN A 2 23.06 -71.38 -44.61
CA ASN A 2 21.90 -71.72 -45.42
C ASN A 2 20.60 -71.46 -44.61
N ARG A 3 19.50 -71.11 -45.29
CA ARG A 3 18.15 -70.82 -44.76
C ARG A 3 17.40 -72.07 -44.28
N LYS A 4 16.39 -71.88 -43.41
CA LYS A 4 14.96 -72.33 -43.49
C LYS A 4 14.25 -71.93 -42.17
N SER A 5 13.39 -70.91 -42.10
CA SER A 5 11.96 -70.87 -42.43
C SER A 5 11.09 -71.91 -41.71
N THR A 6 10.29 -71.46 -40.73
CA THR A 6 8.87 -71.83 -40.56
C THR A 6 8.09 -70.69 -39.91
N PHE A 7 7.17 -70.11 -40.67
CA PHE A 7 6.07 -69.22 -40.26
C PHE A 7 4.95 -70.08 -39.64
N SER A 8 4.37 -69.73 -38.49
CA SER A 8 2.97 -70.11 -38.18
C SER A 8 2.38 -69.32 -37.01
N SER A 9 1.46 -68.41 -37.37
CA SER A 9 0.16 -68.20 -36.74
C SER A 9 0.08 -67.96 -35.23
N TYR A 10 0.09 -66.69 -34.79
CA TYR A 10 -0.84 -66.15 -33.77
C TYR A 10 -0.92 -64.61 -33.91
N TRP A 11 -1.48 -64.16 -35.03
CA TRP A 11 -2.17 -62.87 -35.09
C TRP A 11 -3.66 -63.20 -34.96
N LEU A 12 -4.30 -62.75 -33.88
CA LEU A 12 -5.73 -62.44 -33.75
C LEU A 12 -6.11 -62.42 -32.25
N LEU A 13 -5.70 -61.38 -31.55
CA LEU A 13 -6.57 -60.80 -30.52
C LEU A 13 -6.70 -59.31 -30.82
N PRO A 14 -7.93 -58.79 -31.00
CA PRO A 14 -8.13 -57.49 -31.61
C PRO A 14 -7.79 -56.37 -30.63
N SER A 15 -7.01 -55.44 -31.14
CA SER A 15 -6.77 -54.07 -30.68
C SER A 15 -8.05 -53.20 -30.66
N ALA A 16 -9.19 -53.76 -30.22
CA ALA A 16 -10.52 -53.14 -30.36
C ALA A 16 -11.34 -53.10 -29.06
N PHE A 17 -10.69 -53.06 -27.89
CA PHE A 17 -11.39 -52.81 -26.62
C PHE A 17 -11.00 -51.50 -25.94
N CYS A 18 -10.69 -50.47 -26.75
CA CYS A 18 -10.42 -49.12 -26.23
C CYS A 18 -11.20 -48.02 -26.97
N LEU A 19 -12.22 -48.36 -27.78
CA LEU A 19 -12.94 -47.40 -28.63
C LEU A 19 -14.47 -47.36 -28.43
N LEU A 20 -14.98 -47.83 -27.29
CA LEU A 20 -16.44 -47.82 -27.01
C LEU A 20 -16.84 -47.18 -25.69
N LEU A 21 -16.12 -46.14 -25.24
CA LEU A 21 -16.68 -45.18 -24.30
C LEU A 21 -16.30 -43.76 -24.74
N PRO A 22 -17.20 -43.01 -25.42
CA PRO A 22 -17.06 -41.56 -25.58
C PRO A 22 -16.91 -40.84 -24.22
N SER A 23 -17.34 -41.51 -23.15
CA SER A 23 -17.38 -40.99 -21.79
C SER A 23 -16.04 -40.95 -21.04
N CYS A 24 -14.98 -41.63 -21.50
CA CYS A 24 -13.66 -41.57 -20.82
C CYS A 24 -12.78 -40.42 -21.31
N ALA A 25 -12.74 -40.14 -22.62
CA ALA A 25 -11.89 -39.07 -23.17
C ALA A 25 -12.44 -37.65 -22.92
N LEU A 26 -13.77 -37.50 -22.83
CA LEU A 26 -14.43 -36.23 -22.53
C LEU A 26 -14.34 -35.84 -21.04
N PHE A 27 -14.30 -36.81 -20.13
CA PHE A 27 -14.28 -36.57 -18.68
C PHE A 27 -12.88 -36.14 -18.17
N ASP A 28 -11.81 -36.66 -18.77
CA ASP A 28 -10.44 -36.30 -18.42
C ASP A 28 -10.07 -34.90 -18.96
N ASN A 29 -10.54 -34.57 -20.17
CA ASN A 29 -10.30 -33.26 -20.77
C ASN A 29 -11.06 -32.15 -20.02
N SER A 30 -12.30 -32.40 -19.55
CA SER A 30 -13.04 -31.40 -18.74
C SER A 30 -12.38 -31.13 -17.38
N ARG A 31 -11.84 -32.16 -16.72
CA ARG A 31 -11.15 -32.02 -15.43
C ARG A 31 -9.80 -31.30 -15.60
N LEU A 32 -9.10 -31.59 -16.68
CA LEU A 32 -7.87 -30.90 -17.04
C LEU A 32 -8.11 -29.41 -17.35
N GLU A 33 -9.16 -29.08 -18.10
CA GLU A 33 -9.52 -27.68 -18.37
C GLU A 33 -10.00 -26.95 -17.10
N GLN A 34 -10.73 -27.62 -16.20
CA GLN A 34 -11.06 -27.08 -14.88
C GLN A 34 -9.80 -26.80 -14.04
N LEU A 35 -8.86 -27.74 -13.98
CA LEU A 35 -7.58 -27.56 -13.28
C LEU A 35 -6.72 -26.44 -13.90
N LYS A 36 -6.73 -26.29 -15.23
CA LYS A 36 -6.06 -25.18 -15.92
C LYS A 36 -6.72 -23.84 -15.58
N ALA A 37 -8.05 -23.78 -15.55
CA ALA A 37 -8.78 -22.57 -15.17
C ALA A 37 -8.52 -22.21 -13.69
N GLU A 38 -8.51 -23.19 -12.79
CA GLU A 38 -8.22 -23.01 -11.37
C GLU A 38 -6.77 -22.53 -11.15
N THR A 39 -5.79 -23.15 -11.81
CA THR A 39 -4.39 -22.70 -11.74
C THR A 39 -4.16 -21.34 -12.38
N ALA A 40 -4.90 -20.97 -13.42
CA ALA A 40 -4.89 -19.62 -13.98
C ALA A 40 -5.48 -18.59 -13.00
N SER A 41 -6.60 -18.92 -12.35
CA SER A 41 -7.22 -18.10 -11.32
C SER A 41 -6.27 -17.87 -10.13
N LEU A 42 -5.63 -18.93 -9.64
CA LEU A 42 -4.66 -18.85 -8.53
C LEU A 42 -3.41 -18.02 -8.90
N ARG A 43 -2.94 -18.11 -10.16
CA ARG A 43 -1.85 -17.26 -10.65
C ARG A 43 -2.26 -15.79 -10.68
N GLN A 44 -3.46 -15.49 -11.18
CA GLN A 44 -3.98 -14.12 -11.20
C GLN A 44 -4.10 -13.54 -9.79
N GLU A 45 -4.60 -14.32 -8.84
CA GLU A 45 -4.68 -13.92 -7.42
C GLU A 45 -3.29 -13.71 -6.82
N SER A 46 -2.34 -14.61 -7.09
CA SER A 46 -0.95 -14.43 -6.63
C SER A 46 -0.31 -13.15 -7.18
N ASP A 47 -0.56 -12.82 -8.45
CA ASP A 47 -0.06 -11.59 -9.06
C ASP A 47 -0.75 -10.34 -8.50
N GLN A 48 -2.04 -10.43 -8.17
CA GLN A 48 -2.76 -9.37 -7.47
C GLN A 48 -2.14 -9.12 -6.08
N LEU A 49 -1.97 -10.17 -5.29
CA LEU A 49 -1.37 -10.07 -3.96
C LEU A 49 0.05 -9.53 -3.99
N ARG A 50 0.84 -9.89 -5.02
CA ARG A 50 2.18 -9.32 -5.24
C ARG A 50 2.12 -7.81 -5.49
N ARG A 51 1.22 -7.36 -6.38
CA ARG A 51 1.01 -5.93 -6.65
C ARG A 51 0.59 -5.16 -5.42
N GLU A 52 -0.32 -5.72 -4.62
CA GLU A 52 -0.77 -5.11 -3.37
C GLU A 52 0.38 -5.04 -2.34
N ALA A 53 1.18 -6.11 -2.22
CA ALA A 53 2.34 -6.13 -1.33
C ALA A 53 3.41 -5.11 -1.73
N ASP A 54 3.66 -4.94 -3.03
CA ASP A 54 4.58 -3.93 -3.55
C ASP A 54 4.06 -2.52 -3.28
N ALA A 55 2.76 -2.27 -3.50
CA ALA A 55 2.14 -0.99 -3.17
C ALA A 55 2.25 -0.65 -1.67
N ILE A 56 2.05 -1.63 -0.79
CA ILE A 56 2.22 -1.45 0.67
C ILE A 56 3.68 -1.17 1.01
N ARG A 57 4.64 -1.86 0.38
CA ARG A 57 6.08 -1.61 0.59
C ARG A 57 6.45 -0.20 0.17
N ASP A 58 5.97 0.26 -0.97
CA ASP A 58 6.23 1.62 -1.47
C ASP A 58 5.61 2.68 -0.57
N GLN A 59 4.39 2.46 -0.08
CA GLN A 59 3.76 3.34 0.91
C GLN A 59 4.56 3.39 2.20
N ARG A 60 4.96 2.23 2.74
CA ARG A 60 5.81 2.17 3.93
C ARG A 60 7.15 2.85 3.73
N GLY A 61 7.77 2.71 2.56
CA GLY A 61 9.02 3.40 2.24
C GLY A 61 8.87 4.92 2.23
N LYS A 62 7.74 5.44 1.72
CA LYS A 62 7.43 6.87 1.77
C LYS A 62 7.20 7.35 3.20
N GLU A 63 6.36 6.66 3.97
CA GLU A 63 6.08 6.98 5.37
C GLU A 63 7.35 6.92 6.24
N GLU A 64 8.23 5.95 5.99
CA GLU A 64 9.50 5.80 6.70
C GLU A 64 10.47 6.93 6.34
N SER A 65 10.55 7.31 5.05
CA SER A 65 11.33 8.46 4.60
C SER A 65 10.82 9.78 5.18
N GLU A 66 9.50 9.98 5.22
CA GLU A 66 8.85 11.15 5.82
C GLU A 66 9.11 11.18 7.34
N ARG A 67 8.93 10.05 8.02
CA ARG A 67 9.25 9.91 9.46
C ARG A 67 10.72 10.19 9.74
N ALA A 68 11.63 9.71 8.89
CA ALA A 68 13.05 9.98 9.00
C ALA A 68 13.38 11.47 8.81
N ALA A 69 12.68 12.16 7.90
CA ALA A 69 12.79 13.61 7.75
C ALA A 69 12.33 14.34 9.03
N CYS A 70 11.26 13.87 9.66
CA CYS A 70 10.70 14.43 10.89
C CYS A 70 11.56 14.21 12.14
N ASN A 71 12.48 13.24 12.14
CA ASN A 71 13.39 13.01 13.27
C ASN A 71 14.26 14.25 13.58
N ARG A 72 14.67 15.02 12.57
CA ARG A 72 15.42 16.26 12.77
C ARG A 72 14.53 17.41 13.25
N ALA A 73 13.30 17.48 12.74
CA ALA A 73 12.31 18.50 13.11
C ALA A 73 11.84 18.37 14.56
N PHE A 74 11.84 17.16 15.12
CA PHE A 74 11.36 16.91 16.49
C PHE A 74 12.08 17.75 17.55
N ALA A 75 13.39 17.95 17.41
CA ALA A 75 14.16 18.80 18.31
C ALA A 75 13.74 20.28 18.23
N LEU A 76 13.41 20.77 17.03
CA LEU A 76 12.93 22.13 16.81
C LEU A 76 11.55 22.32 17.43
N PHE A 77 10.62 21.37 17.26
CA PHE A 77 9.31 21.42 17.90
C PHE A 77 9.39 21.37 19.42
N ALA A 78 10.30 20.55 19.97
CA ALA A 78 10.52 20.48 21.41
C ALA A 78 11.11 21.80 21.96
N SER A 79 12.03 22.44 21.23
CA SER A 79 12.55 23.76 21.57
C SER A 79 11.46 24.83 21.49
N ALA A 80 10.63 24.80 20.45
CA ALA A 80 9.59 25.80 20.19
C ALA A 80 8.56 25.86 21.33
N ARG A 81 8.21 24.71 21.91
CA ARG A 81 7.31 24.62 23.08
C ARG A 81 7.87 25.28 24.33
N ASN A 82 9.19 25.37 24.45
CA ASN A 82 9.91 25.96 25.59
C ASN A 82 10.50 27.33 25.24
N ALA A 83 10.13 27.91 24.10
CA ALA A 83 10.63 29.20 23.67
C ALA A 83 10.18 30.31 24.66
N PRO A 84 11.03 31.32 24.89
CA PRO A 84 10.74 32.40 25.84
C PRO A 84 9.61 33.32 25.37
N ASP A 85 9.38 33.39 24.06
CA ASP A 85 8.39 34.25 23.43
C ASP A 85 7.78 33.60 22.18
N ASP A 86 6.63 34.14 21.77
CA ASP A 86 5.84 33.67 20.64
C ASP A 86 6.58 33.74 19.30
N ALA A 87 7.40 34.78 19.10
CA ALA A 87 8.11 35.00 17.84
C ALA A 87 9.22 33.95 17.64
N THR A 88 9.94 33.63 18.72
CA THR A 88 10.92 32.55 18.75
C THR A 88 10.24 31.20 18.52
N ALA A 89 9.11 30.94 19.19
CA ALA A 89 8.34 29.71 18.98
C ALA A 89 7.90 29.56 17.51
N ILE A 90 7.32 30.61 16.93
CA ILE A 90 6.88 30.64 15.52
C ILE A 90 8.05 30.31 14.59
N THR A 91 9.21 30.92 14.81
CA THR A 91 10.39 30.70 13.96
C THR A 91 10.83 29.23 14.03
N GLN A 92 10.91 28.66 15.22
CA GLN A 92 11.33 27.26 15.41
C GLN A 92 10.31 26.26 14.85
N TYR A 93 9.01 26.53 14.99
CA TYR A 93 7.98 25.70 14.35
C TYR A 93 8.05 25.77 12.83
N ARG A 94 8.29 26.95 12.24
CA ARG A 94 8.48 27.09 10.79
C ARG A 94 9.69 26.33 10.29
N GLU A 95 10.84 26.47 10.94
CA GLU A 95 12.05 25.71 10.59
C GLU A 95 11.86 24.20 10.73
N GLY A 96 11.09 23.77 11.73
CA GLY A 96 10.73 22.36 11.90
C GLY A 96 9.81 21.86 10.78
N LEU A 97 8.80 22.66 10.41
CA LEU A 97 7.86 22.34 9.33
C LEU A 97 8.51 22.38 7.95
N ASP A 98 9.54 23.21 7.73
CA ASP A 98 10.37 23.18 6.51
C ASP A 98 11.08 21.82 6.34
N GLN A 99 11.37 21.13 7.45
CA GLN A 99 11.97 19.79 7.45
C GLN A 99 10.92 18.67 7.48
N CYS A 100 9.77 18.93 8.08
CA CYS A 100 8.70 17.97 8.30
C CYS A 100 7.33 18.62 8.01
N PRO A 101 6.98 18.82 6.73
CA PRO A 101 5.73 19.46 6.34
C PRO A 101 4.50 18.56 6.52
N SER A 102 4.70 17.31 6.95
CA SER A 102 3.66 16.31 7.15
C SER A 102 3.21 16.17 8.61
N ASP A 103 3.71 17.01 9.52
CA ASP A 103 3.34 16.98 10.94
C ASP A 103 2.09 17.83 11.20
N ASP A 104 0.95 17.16 11.31
CA ASP A 104 -0.34 17.78 11.59
C ASP A 104 -0.36 18.49 12.95
N VAL A 105 0.32 17.92 13.95
CA VAL A 105 0.42 18.50 15.29
C VAL A 105 1.18 19.82 15.24
N ALA A 106 2.33 19.89 14.57
CA ALA A 106 3.14 21.09 14.44
C ALA A 106 2.40 22.20 13.70
N HIS A 107 1.66 21.88 12.64
CA HIS A 107 0.77 22.84 11.97
C HIS A 107 -0.30 23.39 12.94
N ASN A 108 -0.93 22.54 13.75
CA ASN A 108 -1.87 23.03 14.76
C ASN A 108 -1.20 23.93 15.81
N GLU A 109 -0.05 23.54 16.34
CA GLU A 109 0.66 24.36 17.34
C GLU A 109 1.07 25.72 16.74
N LEU A 110 1.57 25.75 15.49
CA LEU A 110 1.90 27.00 14.81
C LEU A 110 0.65 27.86 14.55
N GLY A 111 -0.48 27.24 14.19
CA GLY A 111 -1.76 27.93 14.06
C GLY A 111 -2.21 28.57 15.38
N GLU A 112 -2.05 27.89 16.52
CA GLU A 112 -2.34 28.45 17.85
C GLU A 112 -1.43 29.64 18.17
N LEU A 113 -0.14 29.56 17.82
CA LEU A 113 0.81 30.67 17.96
C LEU A 113 0.41 31.89 17.13
N TYR A 114 -0.04 31.68 15.89
CA TYR A 114 -0.54 32.77 15.06
C TYR A 114 -1.84 33.35 15.60
N ALA A 115 -2.77 32.52 16.09
CA ALA A 115 -4.02 32.97 16.66
C ALA A 115 -3.79 33.87 17.88
N ARG A 116 -2.90 33.47 18.81
CA ARG A 116 -2.61 34.24 20.02
C ARG A 116 -1.85 35.55 19.75
N THR A 117 -1.11 35.62 18.64
CA THR A 117 -0.40 36.83 18.20
C THR A 117 -1.26 37.73 17.29
N GLY A 118 -2.55 37.42 17.10
CA GLY A 118 -3.49 38.20 16.28
C GLY A 118 -3.34 38.00 14.77
N ARG A 119 -2.53 37.03 14.34
CA ARG A 119 -2.27 36.66 12.94
C ARG A 119 -3.29 35.64 12.45
N THR A 120 -4.57 36.04 12.46
CA THR A 120 -5.72 35.14 12.22
C THR A 120 -5.70 34.47 10.83
N ALA A 121 -5.20 35.16 9.81
CA ALA A 121 -5.14 34.60 8.45
C ALA A 121 -4.11 33.47 8.35
N GLU A 122 -2.92 33.66 8.93
CA GLU A 122 -1.91 32.62 9.02
C GLU A 122 -2.38 31.48 9.91
N ALA A 123 -3.03 31.77 11.05
CA ALA A 123 -3.59 30.74 11.92
C ALA A 123 -4.56 29.81 11.18
N ARG A 124 -5.47 30.39 10.39
CA ARG A 124 -6.42 29.64 9.55
C ARG A 124 -5.70 28.71 8.58
N THR A 125 -4.69 29.23 7.88
CA THR A 125 -3.90 28.47 6.90
C THR A 125 -3.25 27.24 7.54
N GLU A 126 -2.67 27.40 8.73
CA GLU A 126 -2.02 26.30 9.44
C GLU A 126 -3.01 25.26 9.98
N PHE A 127 -4.17 25.68 10.50
CA PHE A 127 -5.20 24.73 10.92
C PHE A 127 -5.80 23.95 9.74
N GLU A 128 -5.97 24.60 8.59
CA GLU A 128 -6.41 23.94 7.35
C GLU A 128 -5.36 22.94 6.86
N ALA A 129 -4.06 23.27 6.95
CA ALA A 129 -2.97 22.34 6.65
C ALA A 129 -2.99 21.11 7.57
N ALA A 130 -3.14 21.33 8.89
CA ALA A 130 -3.28 20.25 9.86
C ALA A 130 -4.47 19.31 9.54
N LEU A 131 -5.61 19.86 9.15
CA LEU A 131 -6.80 19.09 8.77
C LEU A 131 -6.68 18.40 7.41
N LYS A 132 -5.87 18.93 6.49
CA LYS A 132 -5.57 18.28 5.22
C LYS A 132 -4.72 17.02 5.43
N LEU A 133 -3.77 17.08 6.36
CA LEU A 133 -2.93 15.94 6.75
C LEU A 133 -3.71 14.92 7.58
N ASN A 134 -4.47 15.41 8.56
CA ASN A 134 -5.30 14.58 9.43
C ASN A 134 -6.73 15.13 9.49
N PRO A 135 -7.63 14.64 8.62
CA PRO A 135 -9.02 15.08 8.58
C PRO A 135 -9.79 14.86 9.89
N ASN A 136 -9.31 13.97 10.76
CA ASN A 136 -9.91 13.65 12.06
C ASN A 136 -9.29 14.43 13.22
N PHE A 137 -8.43 15.43 12.95
CA PHE A 137 -7.77 16.18 14.02
C PHE A 137 -8.72 17.15 14.71
N SER A 138 -9.41 16.66 15.74
CA SER A 138 -10.44 17.40 16.48
C SER A 138 -9.97 18.73 17.06
N ARG A 139 -8.70 18.83 17.49
CA ARG A 139 -8.12 20.06 18.05
C ARG A 139 -8.00 21.16 17.00
N ALA A 140 -7.45 20.85 15.83
CA ALA A 140 -7.36 21.79 14.70
C ALA A 140 -8.74 22.26 14.24
N ARG A 141 -9.73 21.36 14.15
CA ARG A 141 -11.12 21.73 13.81
C ARG A 141 -11.74 22.70 14.81
N LYS A 142 -11.53 22.44 16.11
CA LYS A 142 -12.01 23.31 17.18
C LYS A 142 -11.36 24.69 17.09
N ASN A 143 -10.05 24.73 16.90
CA ASN A 143 -9.29 25.99 16.82
C ASN A 143 -9.70 26.81 15.59
N LEU A 144 -9.85 26.18 14.42
CA LEU A 144 -10.34 26.82 13.21
C LEU A 144 -11.74 27.42 13.40
N GLY A 145 -12.64 26.71 14.09
CA GLY A 145 -13.98 27.21 14.42
C GLY A 145 -13.98 28.36 15.45
N ALA A 146 -12.90 28.53 16.20
CA ALA A 146 -12.74 29.59 17.19
C ALA A 146 -12.14 30.89 16.62
N LEU A 147 -11.62 30.88 15.39
CA LEU A 147 -11.05 32.05 14.69
C LEU A 147 -12.11 33.06 14.19
N GLN A 148 -13.17 33.30 14.97
CA GLN A 148 -14.29 34.17 14.63
C GLN A 148 -13.90 35.65 14.55
#